data_AF-A0A2E1AIV0-F1
#
_entry.id   AF-A0A2E1AIV0-F1
#
_cell.length_a   1.000
_cell.length_b   1.000
_cell.length_c   1.000
_cell.angle_alpha   90.00
_cell.angle_beta   90.00
_cell.angle_gamma   90.00
#
_symmetry.space_group_name_H-M   'P 1'
#
loop_
_entity.id
_entity.type
_entity.pdbx_description
1 polymer ?
#
loop_
_entity_poly.entity_id
_entity_poly.type
_entity_poly.pdbx_seq_one_letter_code
_entity_poly.pdbx_strand_id
1 'polypeptide(L)'
;MQSKNANFALSLKLLFTFLTWGSLIAVTIVLGAEMGAEVIPILFLMGGMLVVINGFIWDWGQGVKETKATQGQLAEEEKRKRDMLDSVLRNMSDEQLRALRSRLTDPDFEDDLRVMLGDDGELITGQR
;
A
#
# COMPACT_ATOMS: atom_id res chain seq x y z
N MET A 1 -12.72 19.46 -0.24
CA MET A 1 -12.04 20.04 -1.42
C MET A 1 -10.92 19.16 -1.99
N GLN A 2 -10.26 18.30 -1.19
CA GLN A 2 -9.17 17.42 -1.67
C GLN A 2 -9.56 16.37 -2.73
N SER A 3 -10.75 15.78 -2.67
CA SER A 3 -11.14 14.69 -3.59
C SER A 3 -11.34 15.12 -5.05
N LYS A 4 -11.79 16.36 -5.30
CA LYS A 4 -11.96 16.88 -6.67
C LYS A 4 -10.61 17.04 -7.39
N ASN A 5 -9.57 17.44 -6.67
CA ASN A 5 -8.24 17.64 -7.24
C ASN A 5 -7.55 16.31 -7.56
N ALA A 6 -7.76 15.28 -6.72
CA ALA A 6 -7.23 13.94 -6.96
C ALA A 6 -7.84 13.32 -8.22
N ASN A 7 -9.16 13.43 -8.39
CA ASN A 7 -9.84 12.91 -9.57
C ASN A 7 -9.40 13.64 -10.85
N PHE A 8 -9.21 14.97 -10.79
CA PHE A 8 -8.70 15.75 -11.92
C PHE A 8 -7.26 15.35 -12.31
N ALA A 9 -6.37 15.18 -11.33
CA ALA A 9 -5.00 14.74 -11.58
C ALA A 9 -4.96 13.33 -12.19
N LEU A 10 -5.78 12.40 -11.72
CA LEU A 10 -5.91 11.06 -12.28
C LEU A 10 -6.40 11.11 -13.73
N SER A 11 -7.47 11.88 -14.01
CA SER A 11 -8.00 12.04 -15.36
C SER A 11 -6.96 12.65 -16.32
N LEU A 12 -6.17 13.62 -15.84
CA LEU A 12 -5.10 14.23 -16.64
C LEU A 12 -3.97 13.23 -16.96
N LYS A 13 -3.53 12.43 -15.98
CA LYS A 13 -2.54 11.37 -16.19
C LYS A 13 -3.04 10.33 -17.19
N LEU A 14 -4.31 9.93 -17.09
CA LEU A 14 -4.95 8.99 -18.02
C LEU A 14 -5.04 9.57 -19.44
N LEU A 15 -5.47 10.82 -19.59
CA LEU A 15 -5.53 11.48 -20.90
C LEU A 15 -4.14 11.60 -21.53
N PHE A 16 -3.12 11.97 -20.74
CA PHE A 16 -1.75 12.03 -21.23
C PHE A 16 -1.25 10.65 -21.69
N THR A 17 -1.52 9.60 -20.91
CA THR A 17 -1.16 8.22 -21.28
C THR A 17 -1.87 7.82 -22.58
N PHE A 18 -3.18 8.08 -22.68
CA PHE A 18 -3.94 7.76 -23.88
C PHE A 18 -3.45 8.52 -25.12
N LEU A 19 -3.17 9.82 -24.99
CA LEU A 19 -2.68 10.66 -26.06
C LEU A 19 -1.29 10.20 -26.55
N THR A 20 -0.39 9.90 -25.63
CA THR A 20 0.98 9.48 -25.96
C THR A 20 1.02 8.11 -26.64
N TRP A 21 0.28 7.13 -26.12
CA TRP A 21 0.18 5.81 -26.75
C TRP A 21 -0.59 5.85 -28.08
N GLY A 22 -1.67 6.64 -28.17
CA GLY A 22 -2.40 6.86 -29.41
C GLY A 22 -1.53 7.50 -30.50
N SER A 23 -0.70 8.48 -30.11
CA SER A 23 0.28 9.10 -31.03
C SER A 23 1.32 8.09 -31.51
N LEU A 24 1.83 7.22 -30.65
CA LEU A 24 2.81 6.18 -31.04
C LEU A 24 2.21 5.20 -32.06
N ILE A 25 0.96 4.79 -31.87
CA ILE A 25 0.24 3.92 -32.82
C ILE A 25 0.05 4.64 -34.16
N ALA A 26 -0.35 5.92 -34.16
CA ALA A 26 -0.53 6.69 -35.38
C ALA A 26 0.80 6.80 -36.17
N VAL A 27 1.90 7.10 -35.49
CA VAL A 27 3.25 7.15 -36.09
C VAL A 27 3.64 5.79 -36.66
N THR A 28 3.32 4.70 -35.96
CA THR A 28 3.58 3.33 -36.41
C THR A 28 2.85 3.00 -37.70
N ILE A 29 1.58 3.41 -37.82
CA ILE A 29 0.79 3.15 -39.02
C ILE A 29 1.36 3.92 -40.21
N VAL A 30 1.71 5.19 -40.03
CA VAL A 30 2.25 6.06 -41.09
C VAL A 30 3.62 5.56 -41.54
N LEU A 31 4.57 5.41 -40.61
CA LEU A 31 5.93 4.99 -40.94
C LEU A 31 5.99 3.51 -41.34
N GLY A 32 5.13 2.67 -40.76
CA GLY A 32 5.07 1.25 -41.11
C GLY A 32 4.60 1.01 -42.54
N ALA A 33 3.79 1.91 -43.10
CA ALA A 33 3.40 1.86 -44.50
C ALA A 33 4.56 2.18 -45.47
N GLU A 34 5.50 3.03 -45.05
CA GLU A 34 6.62 3.46 -45.89
C GLU A 34 7.87 2.59 -45.70
N MET A 35 8.19 2.21 -44.47
CA MET A 35 9.45 1.56 -44.09
C MET A 35 9.32 0.05 -43.81
N GLY A 36 8.08 -0.46 -43.68
CA GLY A 36 7.84 -1.88 -43.40
C GLY A 36 8.53 -2.37 -42.12
N ALA A 37 9.40 -3.38 -42.25
CA ALA A 37 10.06 -4.02 -41.11
C ALA A 37 11.14 -3.16 -40.42
N GLU A 38 11.67 -2.14 -41.10
CA GLU A 38 12.72 -1.27 -40.55
C GLU A 38 12.22 -0.35 -39.43
N VAL A 39 10.89 -0.19 -39.32
CA VAL A 39 10.25 0.58 -38.25
C VAL A 39 10.31 -0.12 -36.88
N ILE A 40 10.48 -1.44 -36.85
CA ILE A 40 10.49 -2.24 -35.62
C ILE A 40 11.55 -1.74 -34.61
N PRO A 41 12.85 -1.59 -34.95
CA PRO A 41 13.84 -1.09 -34.02
C PRO A 41 13.57 0.35 -33.55
N ILE A 42 13.01 1.20 -34.42
CA ILE A 42 12.64 2.58 -34.08
C ILE A 42 11.51 2.59 -33.05
N LEU A 43 10.53 1.71 -33.23
CA LEU A 43 9.41 1.48 -32.31
C LEU A 43 9.87 1.00 -30.94
N PHE A 44 10.83 0.07 -30.90
CA PHE A 44 11.38 -0.40 -29.63
C PHE A 44 12.09 0.72 -28.87
N LEU A 45 12.85 1.56 -29.57
CA LEU A 45 13.55 2.69 -28.96
C LEU A 45 12.57 3.76 -28.46
N MET A 46 11.63 4.18 -29.31
CA MET A 46 10.63 5.19 -28.95
C MET A 46 9.65 4.68 -27.89
N GLY A 47 9.13 3.47 -28.05
CA GLY A 47 8.24 2.82 -27.09
C GLY A 47 8.91 2.60 -25.75
N GLY A 48 10.17 2.16 -25.74
CA GLY A 48 10.97 2.03 -24.51
C GLY A 48 11.11 3.36 -23.77
N MET A 49 11.43 4.45 -24.49
CA MET A 49 11.50 5.79 -23.90
C MET A 49 10.14 6.26 -23.36
N LEU A 50 9.06 5.98 -24.08
CA LEU A 50 7.70 6.33 -23.68
C LEU A 50 7.26 5.59 -22.40
N VAL A 51 7.66 4.33 -22.25
CA VAL A 51 7.43 3.54 -21.03
C VAL A 51 8.17 4.14 -19.84
N VAL A 52 9.43 4.57 -20.02
CA VAL A 52 10.19 5.24 -18.95
C VAL A 52 9.49 6.53 -18.53
N ILE A 53 9.09 7.38 -19.48
CA ILE A 53 8.39 8.65 -19.20
C ILE A 53 7.06 8.40 -18.49
N ASN A 54 6.26 7.43 -18.95
CA ASN A 54 5.01 7.06 -18.30
C ASN A 54 5.27 6.50 -16.89
N GLY A 55 6.31 5.69 -16.70
CA GLY A 55 6.72 5.19 -15.39
C GLY A 55 7.05 6.31 -14.40
N PHE A 56 7.68 7.40 -14.86
CA PHE A 56 7.90 8.59 -14.03
C PHE A 56 6.59 9.32 -13.68
N ILE A 57 5.67 9.47 -14.63
CA ILE A 57 4.36 10.14 -14.41
C ILE A 57 3.46 9.36 -13.46
N TRP A 58 3.54 8.03 -13.53
CA TRP A 58 2.83 7.10 -12.66
C TRP A 58 3.57 6.79 -11.37
N ASP A 59 4.68 7.50 -11.09
CA ASP A 59 5.41 7.40 -9.83
C ASP A 59 5.83 5.96 -9.51
N TRP A 60 6.29 5.21 -10.53
CA TRP A 60 6.63 3.77 -10.43
C TRP A 60 7.80 3.44 -9.48
N GLY A 61 8.32 4.43 -8.74
CA GLY A 61 9.32 4.30 -7.67
C GLY A 61 8.97 5.00 -6.35
N GLN A 62 7.79 5.61 -6.21
CA GLN A 62 7.41 6.29 -4.94
C GLN A 62 6.92 5.32 -3.85
N GLY A 63 6.56 4.08 -4.19
CA GLY A 63 6.21 3.05 -3.21
C GLY A 63 7.33 2.71 -2.20
N VAL A 64 8.59 3.08 -2.50
CA VAL A 64 9.74 2.92 -1.59
C VAL A 64 9.82 4.05 -0.56
N LYS A 65 9.20 5.20 -0.80
CA LYS A 65 9.17 6.32 0.15
C LYS A 65 8.01 6.21 1.14
N GLU A 66 6.84 5.73 0.70
CA GLU A 66 5.70 5.50 1.61
C GLU A 66 5.93 4.33 2.56
N THR A 67 6.65 3.27 2.16
CA THR A 67 6.98 2.16 3.06
C THR A 67 7.76 2.60 4.30
N LYS A 68 8.61 3.63 4.20
CA LYS A 68 9.33 4.17 5.37
C LYS A 68 8.44 5.00 6.30
N ALA A 69 7.44 5.70 5.76
CA ALA A 69 6.50 6.48 6.57
C ALA A 69 5.51 5.58 7.31
N THR A 70 4.98 4.55 6.64
CA THR A 70 4.08 3.57 7.26
C THR A 70 4.80 2.68 8.27
N GLN A 71 6.05 2.29 8.02
CA GLN A 71 6.84 1.51 8.97
C GLN A 71 7.24 2.34 10.21
N GLY A 72 7.44 3.65 10.07
CA GLY A 72 7.63 4.56 11.19
C GLY A 72 6.39 4.70 12.08
N GLN A 73 5.20 4.77 11.48
CA GLN A 73 3.92 4.80 12.22
C GLN A 73 3.63 3.48 12.93
N LEU A 74 3.87 2.34 12.28
CA LEU A 74 3.72 1.03 12.92
C LEU A 74 4.71 0.85 14.08
N ALA A 75 5.95 1.34 13.94
CA ALA A 75 6.94 1.30 15.03
C ALA A 75 6.57 2.25 16.20
N GLU A 76 6.00 3.42 15.93
CA GLU A 76 5.49 4.33 16.96
C GLU A 76 4.27 3.75 17.68
N GLU A 77 3.35 3.11 16.96
CA GLU A 77 2.21 2.41 17.56
C GLU A 77 2.67 1.24 18.43
N GLU A 78 3.65 0.45 17.97
CA GLU A 78 4.19 -0.66 18.74
C GLU A 78 4.90 -0.17 20.01
N LYS A 79 5.68 0.92 19.92
CA LYS A 79 6.33 1.54 21.08
C LYS A 79 5.30 2.06 22.08
N ARG A 80 4.24 2.72 21.61
CA ARG A 80 3.14 3.20 22.45
C ARG A 80 2.39 2.05 23.14
N LYS A 81 2.17 0.93 22.44
CA LYS A 81 1.56 -0.28 23.01
C LYS A 81 2.46 -0.90 24.09
N ARG A 82 3.78 -0.96 23.86
CA ARG A 82 4.76 -1.43 24.85
C ARG A 82 4.81 -0.54 26.10
N ASP A 83 4.86 0.78 25.93
CA ASP A 83 4.90 1.73 27.05
C ASP A 83 3.58 1.69 27.86
N MET A 84 2.44 1.49 27.18
CA MET A 84 1.14 1.33 27.84
C MET A 84 1.11 0.02 28.66
N LEU A 85 1.56 -1.10 28.10
CA LEU A 85 1.65 -2.38 28.80
C LEU A 85 2.60 -2.30 30.00
N ASP A 86 3.76 -1.67 29.85
CA ASP A 86 4.73 -1.50 30.95
C ASP A 86 4.14 -0.65 32.10
N SER A 87 3.41 0.42 31.76
CA SER A 87 2.73 1.25 32.76
C SER A 87 1.61 0.50 33.49
N VAL A 88 0.88 -0.37 32.78
CA VAL A 88 -0.20 -1.18 33.34
C VAL A 88 0.37 -2.26 34.24
N LEU A 89 1.42 -2.97 33.80
CA LEU A 89 2.11 -3.99 34.60
C LEU A 89 2.72 -3.40 35.87
N ARG A 90 3.29 -2.19 35.78
CA ARG A 90 3.87 -1.49 36.94
C ARG A 90 2.83 -0.99 37.94
N ASN A 91 1.61 -0.74 37.49
CA ASN A 91 0.49 -0.31 38.32
C ASN A 91 -0.37 -1.46 38.86
N MET A 92 -0.19 -2.70 38.37
CA MET A 92 -0.87 -3.87 38.94
C MET A 92 -0.19 -4.31 40.23
N SER A 93 -0.99 -4.63 41.24
CA SER A 93 -0.48 -5.26 42.48
C SER A 93 -0.15 -6.74 42.26
N ASP A 94 0.72 -7.31 43.09
CA ASP A 94 1.16 -8.71 42.97
C ASP A 94 0.01 -9.74 42.94
N GLU A 95 -1.12 -9.42 43.58
CA GLU A 95 -2.33 -10.23 43.58
C GLU A 95 -3.02 -10.24 42.20
N GLN A 96 -3.07 -9.07 41.54
CA GLN A 96 -3.61 -8.92 40.20
C GLN A 96 -2.71 -9.56 39.14
N LEU A 97 -1.38 -9.50 39.34
CA LEU A 97 -0.40 -10.20 38.49
C LEU A 97 -0.57 -11.72 38.56
N ARG A 98 -0.84 -12.28 39.75
CA ARG A 98 -1.13 -13.72 39.91
C ARG A 98 -2.44 -14.12 39.22
N ALA A 99 -3.49 -13.31 39.36
CA ALA A 99 -4.76 -13.54 38.69
C ALA A 99 -4.64 -13.47 37.15
N LEU A 100 -3.88 -12.50 36.62
CA LEU A 100 -3.63 -12.36 35.19
C LEU A 100 -2.81 -13.54 34.65
N ARG A 101 -1.74 -13.93 35.35
CA ARG A 101 -0.92 -15.09 35.00
C ARG A 101 -1.76 -16.38 35.00
N SER A 102 -2.63 -16.56 36.00
CA SER A 102 -3.51 -17.74 36.06
C SER A 102 -4.46 -17.82 34.87
N ARG A 103 -4.97 -16.69 34.38
CA ARG A 103 -5.86 -16.65 33.20
C ARG A 103 -5.11 -16.86 31.89
N LEU A 104 -3.91 -16.30 31.76
CA LEU A 104 -3.04 -16.50 30.59
C LEU A 104 -2.46 -17.92 30.49
N THR A 105 -2.43 -18.66 31.61
CA THR A 105 -1.96 -20.06 31.65
C THR A 105 -3.11 -21.05 31.41
N ASP A 106 -4.35 -20.57 31.26
CA ASP A 106 -5.52 -21.39 30.97
C ASP A 106 -5.43 -21.90 29.51
N PRO A 107 -5.39 -23.22 29.26
CA PRO A 107 -5.19 -23.77 27.92
C PRO A 107 -6.28 -23.38 26.90
N ASP A 108 -7.48 -23.03 27.36
CA ASP A 108 -8.60 -22.63 26.48
C ASP A 108 -8.64 -21.12 26.21
N PHE A 109 -7.75 -20.32 26.82
CA PHE A 109 -7.73 -18.86 26.67
C PHE A 109 -7.36 -18.41 25.25
N GLU A 110 -6.46 -19.14 24.59
CA GLU A 110 -6.01 -18.82 23.22
C GLU A 110 -7.11 -19.12 22.19
N ASP A 111 -7.89 -20.17 22.41
CA ASP A 111 -9.02 -20.54 21.56
C ASP A 111 -10.19 -19.54 21.70
N ASP A 112 -10.50 -19.06 22.91
CA ASP A 112 -11.55 -18.05 23.13
C ASP A 112 -11.15 -16.68 22.54
N LEU A 113 -9.88 -16.29 22.66
CA LEU A 113 -9.32 -15.11 21.99
C LEU A 113 -9.40 -15.19 20.47
N ARG A 114 -9.08 -16.35 19.90
CA ARG A 114 -9.09 -16.57 18.45
C ARG A 114 -10.49 -16.52 17.84
N VAL A 115 -11.53 -16.77 18.65
CA VAL A 115 -12.93 -16.63 18.24
C VAL A 115 -13.40 -15.17 18.30
N MET A 116 -12.77 -14.34 19.14
CA MET A 116 -13.14 -12.93 19.35
C MET A 116 -12.26 -11.90 18.61
N LEU A 117 -11.06 -12.29 18.15
CA LEU A 117 -10.18 -11.47 17.30
C LEU A 117 -10.34 -11.86 15.82
N GLY A 118 -10.55 -10.87 14.96
CA GLY A 118 -10.41 -11.02 13.51
C GLY A 118 -8.96 -11.30 13.09
N ASP A 119 -8.78 -11.76 11.86
CA ASP A 119 -7.47 -12.09 11.25
C ASP A 119 -6.49 -10.89 11.22
N ASP A 120 -7.02 -9.67 11.41
CA ASP A 120 -6.32 -8.39 11.49
C ASP A 120 -6.05 -7.92 12.93
N GLY A 121 -6.49 -8.66 13.94
CA GLY A 121 -6.36 -8.32 15.35
C GLY A 121 -7.40 -7.34 15.88
N GLU A 122 -8.47 -7.06 15.11
CA GLU A 122 -9.61 -6.27 15.59
C GLU A 122 -10.59 -7.13 16.39
N LEU A 123 -11.23 -6.54 17.41
CA LEU A 123 -12.31 -7.23 18.12
C LEU A 123 -13.48 -7.40 17.16
N ILE A 124 -13.98 -8.62 17.00
CA ILE A 124 -15.25 -8.89 16.32
C ILE A 124 -16.36 -8.42 17.26
N THR A 125 -16.56 -7.09 17.35
CA THR A 125 -17.77 -6.55 17.97
C THR A 125 -18.89 -6.79 16.98
N GLY A 126 -19.47 -7.99 17.04
CA GLY A 126 -20.73 -8.29 16.39
C GLY A 126 -21.77 -7.30 16.91
N GLN A 127 -22.08 -6.29 16.10
CA GLN A 127 -23.24 -5.43 16.30
C GLN A 127 -24.47 -6.32 16.42
N ARG A 128 -25.18 -6.19 17.54
CA ARG A 128 -26.62 -6.42 17.60
C ARG A 128 -27.35 -5.21 17.06
#